data_AF-A0A4R4PYA0-F1
#
_entry.id   AF-A0A4R4PYA0-F1
#
_cell.length_a   1.000
_cell.length_b   1.000
_cell.length_c   1.000
_cell.angle_alpha   90.00
_cell.angle_beta   90.00
_cell.angle_gamma   90.00
#
_symmetry.space_group_name_H-M   'P 1'
#
loop_
_entity.id
_entity.type
_entity.pdbx_description
1 polymer ?
#
loop_
_entity_poly.entity_id
_entity_poly.type
_entity_poly.pdbx_seq_one_letter_code
_entity_poly.pdbx_strand_id
1 'polypeptide(L)'
;MSSSLILPATPRVYDLRQGLLPTGGKLVRRIIGLLALSAATVATLLTAGPSQAAAQPAQPAPFVELVSPGGVGRLYTADPRELDAATAAGYRRQPGTTGFIDRTASTGSTPLFRLKPSATASKWLFTASTQERDALVARGWVSEGTAGYVATQPAAGLVQLRRFTNGSEWRLALEPRTTELLNAGYTLDGPVGYVRQNWIRAGAVYFGMFHTGGHPTIIQRTKEIYGRDNDWWGGVRDFHDGTHYATDNWPGEDWSNLKPSIGYYDDSQPATLEKHITQATSAGLSFFNFYYYWDSRKQRQDLTDKALDAFLQAGNKDSIDFTIGVCAHPYAPLNIPVAQYDAVATNLAQYLQQDNTLRTNDGRKILNICDARGLGDGSNAQVKQFIDAVRVKSGQDLYVMINQAGFDPRQVTNAGANSPYCTTDGPSIEARSYATYLRDQRKFYNQAPTGPYGRCVLSDFDERPRYPIETTDVSKIRWMPDQSFDGFRQALRNATADMAASTRPSTVDNYLYLYAWNEWHEGGVIEPNQRDGCRYLDILQTELALQGPGCVS
;
A
#
# COMPACT_ATOMS: atom_id res chain seq x y z
N MET A 1 -14.33 -68.07 -0.97
CA MET A 1 -13.17 -68.57 -0.20
C MET A 1 -12.60 -67.37 0.55
N SER A 2 -13.25 -66.85 1.58
CA SER A 2 -13.36 -67.39 2.95
C SER A 2 -12.00 -67.73 3.55
N SER A 3 -11.44 -66.84 4.37
CA SER A 3 -11.21 -67.12 5.79
C SER A 3 -10.67 -65.88 6.53
N SER A 4 -11.35 -65.60 7.63
CA SER A 4 -11.01 -64.67 8.71
C SER A 4 -9.98 -65.28 9.67
N LEU A 5 -9.78 -64.60 10.81
CA LEU A 5 -9.22 -65.03 12.12
C LEU A 5 -7.76 -64.58 12.35
N ILE A 6 -7.29 -64.10 13.51
CA ILE A 6 -7.83 -63.87 14.86
C ILE A 6 -6.75 -63.08 15.65
N LEU A 7 -7.16 -62.18 16.55
CA LEU A 7 -6.34 -61.66 17.66
C LEU A 7 -6.37 -62.64 18.85
N PRO A 8 -5.37 -62.64 19.75
CA PRO A 8 -5.73 -62.27 21.13
C PRO A 8 -4.68 -61.49 21.95
N ALA A 9 -5.28 -60.68 22.83
CA ALA A 9 -4.93 -60.12 24.14
C ALA A 9 -3.60 -60.39 24.90
N THR A 10 -3.24 -59.32 25.62
CA THR A 10 -2.43 -59.04 26.84
C THR A 10 -2.60 -60.05 28.01
N PRO A 11 -1.85 -60.02 29.17
CA PRO A 11 -1.34 -58.83 29.91
C PRO A 11 -0.04 -58.97 30.76
N ARG A 12 0.45 -57.85 31.33
CA ARG A 12 0.77 -57.73 32.78
C ARG A 12 1.12 -56.29 33.21
N VAL A 13 0.59 -56.00 34.40
CA VAL A 13 0.66 -54.78 35.21
C VAL A 13 1.86 -54.86 36.17
N TYR A 14 2.50 -53.73 36.49
CA TYR A 14 2.92 -53.41 37.86
C TYR A 14 3.00 -51.88 38.05
N ASP A 15 2.22 -51.41 39.03
CA ASP A 15 2.17 -50.09 39.63
C ASP A 15 3.18 -50.00 40.78
N LEU A 16 3.70 -48.80 41.08
CA LEU A 16 3.70 -48.16 42.42
C LEU A 16 4.80 -47.08 42.59
N ARG A 17 4.32 -45.83 42.58
CA ARG A 17 4.39 -44.82 43.66
C ARG A 17 5.73 -44.36 44.29
N GLN A 18 5.81 -43.01 44.30
CA GLN A 18 6.12 -42.08 45.41
C GLN A 18 7.58 -41.77 45.80
N GLY A 19 7.84 -40.46 45.92
CA GLY A 19 8.33 -39.92 47.20
C GLY A 19 9.52 -38.96 47.19
N LEU A 20 9.21 -37.66 47.30
CA LEU A 20 9.76 -36.69 48.27
C LEU A 20 11.21 -36.15 48.17
N LEU A 21 11.25 -34.83 48.37
CA LEU A 21 12.37 -33.92 48.66
C LEU A 21 13.31 -34.40 49.78
N PRO A 22 14.50 -33.76 49.90
CA PRO A 22 14.73 -33.04 51.14
C PRO A 22 15.43 -31.67 51.02
N THR A 23 15.31 -30.98 52.15
CA THR A 23 15.66 -29.62 52.56
C THR A 23 17.14 -29.40 52.95
N GLY A 24 17.62 -28.16 52.77
CA GLY A 24 18.23 -27.34 53.82
C GLY A 24 19.75 -27.44 54.10
N GLY A 25 20.44 -26.28 54.11
CA GLY A 25 21.78 -26.12 54.69
C GLY A 25 22.32 -24.69 54.61
N LYS A 26 22.41 -24.00 55.75
CA LYS A 26 22.90 -22.62 55.95
C LYS A 26 24.43 -22.55 55.98
N LEU A 27 25.03 -21.43 55.57
CA LEU A 27 26.29 -20.95 56.14
C LEU A 27 26.33 -19.41 56.24
N VAL A 28 26.76 -18.94 57.41
CA VAL A 28 26.90 -17.54 57.84
C VAL A 28 28.38 -17.14 57.83
N ARG A 29 28.73 -15.92 57.39
CA ARG A 29 29.91 -15.17 57.91
C ARG A 29 29.83 -13.64 57.69
N ARG A 30 29.72 -12.93 58.82
CA ARG A 30 30.15 -11.58 59.29
C ARG A 30 30.60 -10.52 58.25
N ILE A 31 29.92 -9.35 58.17
CA ILE A 31 30.12 -8.05 58.87
C ILE A 31 31.48 -7.36 58.61
N ILE A 32 31.47 -6.25 57.87
CA ILE A 32 32.05 -4.93 58.23
C ILE A 32 31.14 -3.84 57.61
N GLY A 33 30.71 -2.89 58.42
CA GLY A 33 29.89 -1.75 57.97
C GLY A 33 30.74 -0.52 57.62
N LEU A 34 30.17 0.37 56.81
CA LEU A 34 30.44 1.79 56.84
C LEU A 34 29.20 2.55 56.33
N LEU A 35 28.76 3.53 57.13
CA LEU A 35 27.65 4.43 56.85
C LEU A 35 27.98 5.39 55.69
N ALA A 36 27.02 5.66 54.83
CA ALA A 36 26.79 7.00 54.26
C ALA A 36 25.36 7.13 53.72
N LEU A 37 24.74 8.25 54.06
CA LEU A 37 23.38 8.69 53.73
C LEU A 37 23.04 8.58 52.24
N SER A 38 21.83 8.14 51.90
CA SER A 38 21.13 8.63 50.70
C SER A 38 19.61 8.48 50.84
N ALA A 39 18.92 9.45 50.23
CA ALA A 39 17.53 9.80 50.43
C ALA A 39 16.53 8.70 50.06
N ALA A 40 15.42 8.65 50.81
CA ALA A 40 14.24 7.88 50.45
C ALA A 40 13.58 8.49 49.21
N THR A 41 13.77 7.87 48.04
CA THR A 41 12.87 8.04 46.90
C THR A 41 11.76 7.00 47.00
N VAL A 42 10.55 7.47 47.27
CA VAL A 42 9.32 6.70 47.09
C VAL A 42 9.20 6.42 45.58
N ALA A 43 9.45 5.19 45.17
CA ALA A 43 9.19 4.74 43.81
C ALA A 43 7.68 4.57 43.65
N THR A 44 7.02 5.59 43.10
CA THR A 44 5.65 5.46 42.59
C THR A 44 5.70 4.51 41.39
N LEU A 45 5.27 3.27 41.58
CA LEU A 45 4.98 2.33 40.49
C LEU A 45 3.82 2.91 39.68
N LEU A 46 4.14 3.61 38.60
CA LEU A 46 3.19 3.92 37.53
C LEU A 46 2.85 2.62 36.84
N THR A 47 1.69 2.06 37.17
CA THR A 47 1.04 1.05 36.33
C THR A 47 0.69 1.72 35.01
N ALA A 48 1.49 1.51 33.98
CA ALA A 48 1.12 1.84 32.62
C ALA A 48 -0.11 1.00 32.27
N GLY A 49 -1.27 1.66 32.16
CA GLY A 49 -2.45 1.05 31.56
C GLY A 49 -2.16 0.68 30.10
N PRO A 50 -2.99 -0.17 29.47
CA PRO A 50 -2.85 -0.46 28.05
C PRO A 50 -2.81 0.86 27.28
N SER A 51 -1.72 1.07 26.56
CA SER A 51 -1.57 2.16 25.60
C SER A 51 -2.81 2.12 24.69
N GLN A 52 -3.67 3.11 24.82
CA GLN A 52 -4.66 3.38 23.79
C GLN A 52 -3.84 3.68 22.54
N ALA A 53 -3.83 2.73 21.58
CA ALA A 53 -3.19 2.94 20.29
C ALA A 53 -3.65 4.30 19.77
N ALA A 54 -2.72 5.25 19.68
CA ALA A 54 -3.05 6.56 19.13
C ALA A 54 -3.59 6.30 17.72
N ALA A 55 -4.83 6.72 17.47
CA ALA A 55 -5.40 6.64 16.13
C ALA A 55 -4.39 7.25 15.14
N GLN A 56 -4.04 6.51 14.09
CA GLN A 56 -3.09 6.99 13.10
C GLN A 56 -3.51 8.39 12.63
N PRO A 57 -2.59 9.36 12.57
CA PRO A 57 -2.92 10.71 12.15
C PRO A 57 -3.50 10.68 10.74
N ALA A 58 -4.58 11.44 10.53
CA ALA A 58 -5.24 11.53 9.24
C ALA A 58 -4.25 12.01 8.18
N GLN A 59 -4.17 11.28 7.06
CA GLN A 59 -3.28 11.60 5.96
C GLN A 59 -3.74 12.88 5.24
N PRO A 60 -2.82 13.75 4.77
CA PRO A 60 -3.14 14.89 3.93
C PRO A 60 -3.96 14.49 2.71
N ALA A 61 -5.02 15.24 2.42
CA ALA A 61 -5.93 14.99 1.32
C ALA A 61 -5.67 15.94 0.13
N PRO A 62 -5.85 15.48 -1.13
CA PRO A 62 -5.70 16.34 -2.30
C PRO A 62 -6.70 17.49 -2.26
N PHE A 63 -6.24 18.74 -2.31
CA PHE A 63 -7.10 19.92 -2.37
C PHE A 63 -7.30 20.33 -3.83
N VAL A 64 -8.46 20.02 -4.40
CA VAL A 64 -8.70 20.16 -5.85
C VAL A 64 -9.51 21.40 -6.18
N GLU A 65 -9.23 22.01 -7.34
CA GLU A 65 -9.95 23.18 -7.87
C GLU A 65 -11.07 22.74 -8.82
N LEU A 66 -12.25 23.32 -8.66
CA LEU A 66 -13.39 23.20 -9.58
C LEU A 66 -13.86 24.58 -10.03
N VAL A 67 -14.18 24.69 -11.32
CA VAL A 67 -14.76 25.90 -11.92
C VAL A 67 -16.27 25.75 -12.00
N SER A 68 -17.01 26.78 -11.59
CA SER A 68 -18.48 26.79 -11.68
C SER A 68 -18.96 26.68 -13.15
N PRO A 69 -20.20 26.22 -13.40
CA PRO A 69 -20.75 26.12 -14.76
C PRO A 69 -20.73 27.46 -15.53
N GLY A 70 -20.92 28.57 -14.81
CA GLY A 70 -20.89 29.93 -15.39
C GLY A 70 -19.49 30.45 -15.71
N GLY A 71 -18.44 29.65 -15.47
CA GLY A 71 -17.04 30.04 -15.72
C GLY A 71 -16.45 31.02 -14.69
N VAL A 72 -17.28 31.54 -13.78
CA VAL A 72 -16.90 32.51 -12.75
C VAL A 72 -17.18 31.94 -11.36
N GLY A 73 -16.13 31.90 -10.56
CA GLY A 73 -16.07 31.34 -9.23
C GLY A 73 -15.42 29.96 -9.18
N ARG A 74 -14.73 29.71 -8.07
CA ARG A 74 -13.93 28.51 -7.84
C ARG A 74 -14.33 27.84 -6.53
N LEU A 75 -14.65 26.57 -6.61
CA LEU A 75 -14.78 25.71 -5.44
C LEU A 75 -13.44 24.99 -5.24
N TYR A 76 -12.98 24.94 -4.00
CA TYR A 76 -11.87 24.08 -3.61
C TYR A 76 -12.33 23.11 -2.54
N THR A 77 -11.96 21.84 -2.69
CA THR A 77 -12.36 20.78 -1.76
C THR A 77 -11.29 19.72 -1.60
N ALA A 78 -11.19 19.17 -0.39
CA ALA A 78 -10.40 17.99 -0.07
C ALA A 78 -11.30 16.78 0.29
N ASP A 79 -12.62 16.91 0.10
CA ASP A 79 -13.59 15.84 0.27
C ASP A 79 -13.95 15.25 -1.11
N PRO A 80 -13.56 13.99 -1.40
CA PRO A 80 -13.94 13.34 -2.65
C PRO A 80 -15.46 13.30 -2.89
N ARG A 81 -16.28 13.24 -1.84
CA ARG A 81 -17.75 13.20 -1.98
C ARG A 81 -18.30 14.55 -2.42
N GLU A 82 -17.74 15.65 -1.92
CA GLU A 82 -18.09 17.01 -2.38
C GLU A 82 -17.62 17.23 -3.82
N LEU A 83 -16.43 16.73 -4.19
CA LEU A 83 -15.94 16.75 -5.57
C LEU A 83 -16.92 16.05 -6.52
N ASP A 84 -17.36 14.83 -6.18
CA ASP A 84 -18.30 14.06 -7.01
C ASP A 84 -19.65 14.78 -7.13
N ALA A 85 -20.19 15.29 -6.02
CA ALA A 85 -21.45 16.04 -6.01
C ALA A 85 -21.37 17.34 -6.83
N ALA A 86 -20.28 18.09 -6.71
CA ALA A 86 -20.06 19.32 -7.48
C ALA A 86 -19.92 19.01 -8.98
N THR A 87 -19.20 17.95 -9.33
CA THR A 87 -19.05 17.51 -10.73
C THR A 87 -20.40 17.10 -11.33
N ALA A 88 -21.22 16.36 -10.58
CA ALA A 88 -22.60 16.03 -10.98
C ALA A 88 -23.49 17.28 -11.14
N ALA A 89 -23.23 18.34 -10.38
CA ALA A 89 -23.89 19.64 -10.52
C ALA A 89 -23.32 20.52 -11.66
N GLY A 90 -22.42 19.99 -12.50
CA GLY A 90 -21.87 20.66 -13.68
C GLY A 90 -20.59 21.47 -13.43
N TYR A 91 -19.99 21.39 -12.23
CA TYR A 91 -18.69 22.00 -12.00
C TYR A 91 -17.59 21.24 -12.74
N ARG A 92 -16.59 21.97 -13.24
CA ARG A 92 -15.48 21.38 -14.00
C ARG A 92 -14.22 21.30 -13.15
N ARG A 93 -13.81 20.09 -12.77
CA ARG A 93 -12.51 19.85 -12.11
C ARG A 93 -11.37 20.35 -13.00
N GLN A 94 -10.46 21.12 -12.42
CA GLN A 94 -9.21 21.53 -13.06
C GLN A 94 -8.15 20.44 -12.90
N PRO A 95 -7.23 20.28 -13.88
CA PRO A 95 -6.13 19.32 -13.78
C PRO A 95 -5.28 19.51 -12.53
N GLY A 96 -4.86 18.41 -11.91
CA GLY A 96 -3.93 18.40 -10.78
C GLY A 96 -4.56 18.82 -9.45
N THR A 97 -3.73 19.32 -8.53
CA THR A 97 -4.13 19.73 -7.18
C THR A 97 -3.62 21.13 -6.85
N THR A 98 -4.29 21.79 -5.91
CA THR A 98 -3.86 23.04 -5.26
C THR A 98 -3.11 22.71 -3.96
N GLY A 99 -2.24 21.71 -4.02
CA GLY A 99 -1.56 21.11 -2.88
C GLY A 99 -2.40 20.07 -2.13
N PHE A 100 -1.89 19.67 -0.98
CA PHE A 100 -2.50 18.69 -0.08
C PHE A 100 -2.62 19.28 1.32
N ILE A 101 -3.82 19.16 1.90
CA ILE A 101 -4.19 19.79 3.16
C ILE A 101 -4.59 18.76 4.21
N ASP A 102 -4.34 19.09 5.47
CA ASP A 102 -4.81 18.27 6.58
C ASP A 102 -6.32 18.52 6.79
N ARG A 103 -7.07 17.45 7.08
CA ARG A 103 -8.52 17.56 7.35
C ARG A 103 -8.84 17.67 8.84
N THR A 104 -7.83 17.51 9.68
CA THR A 104 -7.91 17.60 11.13
C THR A 104 -6.89 18.60 11.63
N ALA A 105 -7.22 19.30 12.72
CA ALA A 105 -6.29 20.23 13.34
C ALA A 105 -5.02 19.51 13.81
N SER A 106 -3.88 20.13 13.58
CA SER A 106 -2.57 19.71 14.08
C SER A 106 -1.84 20.89 14.73
N THR A 107 -0.87 20.60 15.60
CA THR A 107 -0.03 21.64 16.22
C THR A 107 0.63 22.51 15.15
N GLY A 108 0.49 23.83 15.26
CA GLY A 108 1.05 24.78 14.28
C GLY A 108 0.20 25.00 13.02
N SER A 109 -0.99 24.38 12.95
CA SER A 109 -1.98 24.64 11.89
C SER A 109 -3.07 25.63 12.32
N THR A 110 -3.73 26.24 11.34
CA THR A 110 -4.91 27.09 11.51
C THR A 110 -6.02 26.64 10.55
N PRO A 111 -7.31 26.78 10.90
CA PRO A 111 -8.40 26.46 9.99
C PRO A 111 -8.36 27.32 8.72
N LEU A 112 -8.63 26.68 7.58
CA LEU A 112 -8.92 27.35 6.32
C LEU A 112 -10.43 27.46 6.17
N PHE A 113 -10.98 28.64 6.46
CA PHE A 113 -12.39 28.93 6.36
C PHE A 113 -12.83 29.13 4.91
N ARG A 114 -14.02 28.66 4.57
CA ARG A 114 -14.67 28.86 3.27
C ARG A 114 -15.91 29.73 3.45
N LEU A 115 -16.03 30.80 2.66
CA LEU A 115 -17.14 31.75 2.72
C LEU A 115 -17.71 32.06 1.34
N LYS A 116 -19.01 32.37 1.30
CA LYS A 116 -19.71 32.89 0.13
C LYS A 116 -20.27 34.30 0.40
N PRO A 117 -20.31 35.18 -0.62
CA PRO A 117 -21.01 36.46 -0.52
C PRO A 117 -22.52 36.35 -0.26
N SER A 118 -23.15 35.27 -0.70
CA SER A 118 -24.56 34.93 -0.44
C SER A 118 -24.76 33.41 -0.58
N ALA A 119 -25.88 32.88 -0.09
CA ALA A 119 -26.17 31.44 -0.17
C ALA A 119 -26.18 30.88 -1.62
N THR A 120 -26.55 31.73 -2.59
CA THR A 120 -26.65 31.37 -4.01
C THR A 120 -25.42 31.74 -4.83
N ALA A 121 -24.40 32.35 -4.22
CA ALA A 121 -23.19 32.73 -4.93
C ALA A 121 -22.41 31.50 -5.40
N SER A 122 -21.90 31.57 -6.64
CA SER A 122 -21.01 30.56 -7.22
C SER A 122 -19.53 30.89 -7.03
N LYS A 123 -19.20 31.91 -6.21
CA LYS A 123 -17.84 32.36 -5.91
C LYS A 123 -17.56 32.25 -4.42
N TRP A 124 -16.36 31.81 -4.10
CA TRP A 124 -15.91 31.59 -2.73
C TRP A 124 -14.68 32.42 -2.40
N LEU A 125 -14.59 32.82 -1.14
CA LEU A 125 -13.38 33.32 -0.53
C LEU A 125 -12.91 32.30 0.49
N PHE A 126 -11.61 32.01 0.47
CA PHE A 126 -10.96 31.16 1.45
C PHE A 126 -10.02 32.00 2.31
N THR A 127 -10.03 31.81 3.62
CA THR A 127 -9.18 32.59 4.54
C THR A 127 -8.75 31.77 5.74
N ALA A 128 -7.51 31.98 6.19
CA ALA A 128 -7.00 31.47 7.45
C ALA A 128 -7.17 32.46 8.61
N SER A 129 -7.73 33.65 8.35
CA SER A 129 -7.94 34.70 9.35
C SER A 129 -9.33 34.62 9.95
N THR A 130 -9.41 34.29 11.24
CA THR A 130 -10.66 34.34 12.01
C THR A 130 -11.25 35.76 12.00
N GLN A 131 -10.39 36.79 12.06
CA GLN A 131 -10.84 38.19 12.03
C GLN A 131 -11.50 38.56 10.69
N GLU A 132 -10.93 38.12 9.56
CA GLU A 132 -11.53 38.35 8.24
C GLU A 132 -12.86 37.60 8.11
N ARG A 133 -12.88 36.33 8.54
CA ARG A 133 -14.09 35.50 8.58
C ARG A 133 -15.21 36.20 9.35
N ASP A 134 -14.93 36.62 10.59
CA ASP A 134 -15.92 37.27 11.47
C ASP A 134 -16.42 38.59 10.87
N ALA A 135 -15.51 39.40 10.31
CA ALA A 135 -15.87 40.67 9.69
C ALA A 135 -16.77 40.51 8.44
N LEU A 136 -16.51 39.48 7.61
CA LEU A 136 -17.34 39.18 6.44
C LEU A 136 -18.72 38.64 6.85
N VAL A 137 -18.78 37.73 7.83
CA VAL A 137 -20.04 37.20 8.37
C VAL A 137 -20.88 38.34 8.96
N ALA A 138 -20.27 39.26 9.71
CA ALA A 138 -20.96 40.45 10.22
C ALA A 138 -21.53 41.36 9.11
N ARG A 139 -21.01 41.25 7.88
CA ARG A 139 -21.52 41.95 6.67
C ARG A 139 -22.50 41.10 5.85
N GLY A 140 -22.98 39.98 6.39
CA GLY A 140 -23.99 39.13 5.76
C GLY A 140 -23.43 38.02 4.85
N TRP A 141 -22.12 37.80 4.83
CA TRP A 141 -21.55 36.65 4.12
C TRP A 141 -21.92 35.34 4.82
N VAL A 142 -22.03 34.27 4.04
CA VAL A 142 -22.32 32.93 4.53
C VAL A 142 -20.99 32.20 4.76
N SER A 143 -20.72 31.79 6.00
CA SER A 143 -19.63 30.86 6.30
C SER A 143 -20.10 29.43 6.06
N GLU A 144 -19.33 28.66 5.30
CA GLU A 144 -19.57 27.22 5.06
C GLU A 144 -18.67 26.35 5.97
N GLY A 145 -18.05 26.96 6.99
CA GLY A 145 -17.17 26.28 7.94
C GLY A 145 -15.72 26.14 7.46
N THR A 146 -15.06 25.08 7.93
CA THR A 146 -13.64 24.80 7.71
C THR A 146 -13.47 23.81 6.55
N ALA A 147 -12.74 24.22 5.51
CA ALA A 147 -12.42 23.36 4.37
C ALA A 147 -11.21 22.43 4.62
N GLY A 148 -10.39 22.75 5.62
CA GLY A 148 -9.24 21.98 6.09
C GLY A 148 -8.32 22.84 6.93
N TYR A 149 -7.08 22.42 7.11
CA TYR A 149 -6.10 23.08 7.95
C TYR A 149 -4.81 23.34 7.17
N VAL A 150 -4.25 24.53 7.36
CA VAL A 150 -3.00 24.96 6.74
C VAL A 150 -1.97 25.27 7.82
N ALA A 151 -0.70 24.96 7.57
CA ALA A 151 0.37 25.30 8.48
C ALA A 151 0.59 26.82 8.51
N THR A 152 0.94 27.34 9.68
CA THR A 152 1.15 28.79 9.90
C THR A 152 2.58 29.25 9.60
N GLN A 153 3.53 28.32 9.56
CA GLN A 153 4.96 28.59 9.34
C GLN A 153 5.51 27.73 8.20
N PRO A 154 6.56 28.19 7.49
CA PRO A 154 7.25 27.38 6.51
C PRO A 154 7.96 26.19 7.17
N ALA A 155 8.00 25.06 6.47
CA ALA A 155 8.75 23.87 6.87
C ALA A 155 9.17 23.08 5.62
N ALA A 156 10.07 22.10 5.80
CA ALA A 156 10.47 21.21 4.72
C ALA A 156 9.23 20.51 4.09
N GLY A 157 9.17 20.49 2.75
CA GLY A 157 8.05 19.92 2.00
C GLY A 157 6.77 20.77 1.97
N LEU A 158 6.75 21.93 2.63
CA LEU A 158 5.63 22.87 2.58
C LEU A 158 5.88 24.02 1.61
N VAL A 159 4.82 24.45 0.93
CA VAL A 159 4.80 25.58 -0.01
C VAL A 159 3.68 26.53 0.39
N GLN A 160 3.92 27.83 0.25
CA GLN A 160 2.94 28.84 0.61
C GLN A 160 1.73 28.78 -0.32
N LEU A 161 0.54 28.64 0.26
CA LEU A 161 -0.74 28.82 -0.40
C LEU A 161 -1.10 30.30 -0.38
N ARG A 162 -1.39 30.88 -1.55
CA ARG A 162 -1.72 32.30 -1.73
C ARG A 162 -3.13 32.45 -2.29
N ARG A 163 -3.78 33.56 -1.93
CA ARG A 163 -5.07 33.99 -2.47
C ARG A 163 -4.86 35.12 -3.45
N PHE A 164 -5.57 35.04 -4.56
CA PHE A 164 -5.55 36.01 -5.66
C PHE A 164 -6.98 36.45 -5.98
N THR A 165 -7.14 37.65 -6.52
CA THR A 165 -8.44 38.18 -6.97
C THR A 165 -8.29 38.92 -8.29
N ASN A 166 -9.32 38.91 -9.13
CA ASN A 166 -9.41 39.76 -10.31
C ASN A 166 -10.60 40.75 -10.20
N GLY A 167 -11.12 40.95 -8.99
CA GLY A 167 -12.32 41.75 -8.71
C GLY A 167 -13.65 41.02 -8.95
N SER A 168 -13.67 40.00 -9.81
CA SER A 168 -14.87 39.19 -10.09
C SER A 168 -14.94 37.92 -9.24
N GLU A 169 -13.79 37.27 -9.03
CA GLU A 169 -13.64 36.03 -8.27
C GLU A 169 -12.34 35.99 -7.47
N TRP A 170 -12.23 35.01 -6.57
CA TRP A 170 -10.99 34.65 -5.89
C TRP A 170 -10.47 33.31 -6.40
N ARG A 171 -9.14 33.16 -6.37
CA ARG A 171 -8.43 31.94 -6.71
C ARG A 171 -7.36 31.65 -5.66
N LEU A 172 -7.20 30.38 -5.32
CA LEU A 172 -6.07 29.88 -4.55
C LEU A 172 -5.03 29.26 -5.49
N ALA A 173 -3.76 29.52 -5.22
CA ALA A 173 -2.66 28.87 -5.91
C ALA A 173 -1.41 28.79 -5.03
N LEU A 174 -0.55 27.81 -5.32
CA LEU A 174 0.75 27.70 -4.69
C LEU A 174 1.68 28.82 -5.17
N GLU A 175 2.61 29.18 -4.30
CA GLU A 175 3.61 30.24 -4.50
C GLU A 175 4.26 30.27 -5.90
N PRO A 176 4.72 29.13 -6.48
CA PRO A 176 5.37 29.13 -7.78
C PRO A 176 4.48 29.58 -8.95
N ARG A 177 3.15 29.61 -8.78
CA ARG A 177 2.18 30.05 -9.80
C ARG A 177 1.87 31.55 -9.75
N THR A 178 2.57 32.31 -8.92
CA THR A 178 2.29 33.75 -8.74
C THR A 178 2.41 34.52 -10.06
N THR A 179 3.52 34.38 -10.78
CA THR A 179 3.73 35.09 -12.06
C THR A 179 2.68 34.72 -13.11
N GLU A 180 2.28 33.45 -13.18
CA GLU A 180 1.22 32.97 -14.07
C GLU A 180 -0.10 33.72 -13.81
N LEU A 181 -0.51 33.83 -12.54
CA LEU A 181 -1.78 34.48 -12.19
C LEU A 181 -1.74 36.00 -12.34
N LEU A 182 -0.60 36.64 -12.04
CA LEU A 182 -0.45 38.08 -12.28
C LEU A 182 -0.58 38.41 -13.77
N ASN A 183 0.05 37.61 -14.64
CA ASN A 183 -0.07 37.76 -16.09
C ASN A 183 -1.50 37.47 -16.60
N ALA A 184 -2.26 36.64 -15.88
CA ALA A 184 -3.67 36.36 -16.16
C ALA A 184 -4.64 37.44 -15.63
N GLY A 185 -4.13 38.57 -15.13
CA GLY A 185 -4.94 39.71 -14.68
C GLY A 185 -5.45 39.59 -13.24
N TYR A 186 -4.91 38.66 -12.45
CA TYR A 186 -5.17 38.63 -11.00
C TYR A 186 -4.19 39.55 -10.26
N THR A 187 -4.61 40.05 -9.11
CA THR A 187 -3.76 40.67 -8.10
C THR A 187 -3.60 39.72 -6.92
N LEU A 188 -2.46 39.83 -6.24
CA LEU A 188 -2.23 39.09 -5.00
C LEU A 188 -3.08 39.72 -3.88
N ASP A 189 -3.96 38.91 -3.29
CA ASP A 189 -4.84 39.31 -2.18
C ASP A 189 -4.20 39.00 -0.81
N GLY A 190 -3.31 38.00 -0.76
CA GLY A 190 -2.44 37.77 0.40
C GLY A 190 -2.03 36.31 0.60
N PRO A 191 -1.15 36.04 1.57
CA PRO A 191 -0.85 34.68 1.99
C PRO A 191 -2.04 34.07 2.75
N VAL A 192 -2.24 32.77 2.59
CA VAL A 192 -3.26 32.00 3.32
C VAL A 192 -2.60 31.14 4.40
N GLY A 193 -1.54 30.43 4.03
CA GLY A 193 -0.80 29.53 4.92
C GLY A 193 0.16 28.67 4.11
N TYR A 194 0.54 27.52 4.65
CA TYR A 194 1.44 26.58 3.99
C TYR A 194 0.80 25.19 3.87
N VAL A 195 0.97 24.56 2.71
CA VAL A 195 0.41 23.24 2.36
C VAL A 195 1.48 22.37 1.73
N ARG A 196 1.26 21.06 1.66
CA ARG A 196 2.19 20.16 0.97
C ARG A 196 2.00 20.30 -0.53
N GLN A 197 3.08 20.47 -1.28
CA GLN A 197 2.99 20.52 -2.74
C GLN A 197 2.67 19.15 -3.33
N ASN A 198 3.24 18.08 -2.76
CA ASN A 198 3.04 16.72 -3.22
C ASN A 198 2.73 15.79 -2.04
N TRP A 199 1.87 14.80 -2.28
CA TRP A 199 1.57 13.73 -1.33
C TRP A 199 1.12 12.48 -2.09
N ILE A 200 2.05 11.57 -2.35
CA ILE A 200 1.77 10.31 -3.02
C ILE A 200 1.74 9.21 -1.97
N ARG A 201 0.66 8.42 -1.97
CA ARG A 201 0.57 7.19 -1.18
C ARG A 201 1.10 6.06 -2.04
N ALA A 202 2.41 5.84 -1.97
CA ALA A 202 3.09 4.76 -2.67
C ALA A 202 3.13 3.52 -1.79
N GLY A 203 2.83 2.36 -2.36
CA GLY A 203 2.93 1.09 -1.66
C GLY A 203 3.24 -0.04 -2.64
N ALA A 204 3.68 -1.17 -2.11
CA ALA A 204 4.20 -2.27 -2.92
C ALA A 204 3.30 -3.50 -2.81
N VAL A 205 3.16 -4.23 -3.92
CA VAL A 205 2.64 -5.60 -3.88
C VAL A 205 3.57 -6.46 -3.03
N TYR A 206 3.01 -7.23 -2.10
CA TYR A 206 3.76 -8.10 -1.21
C TYR A 206 3.38 -9.56 -1.46
N PHE A 207 4.39 -10.40 -1.69
CA PHE A 207 4.24 -11.84 -1.88
C PHE A 207 4.60 -12.55 -0.59
N GLY A 208 3.56 -12.95 0.16
CA GLY A 208 3.69 -13.61 1.46
C GLY A 208 3.93 -15.10 1.37
N MET A 209 4.84 -15.54 0.49
CA MET A 209 5.02 -16.96 0.14
C MET A 209 6.43 -17.49 0.46
N PHE A 210 7.35 -16.68 1.00
CA PHE A 210 8.73 -17.08 1.28
C PHE A 210 8.86 -17.84 2.61
N HIS A 211 8.16 -18.96 2.69
CA HIS A 211 8.15 -19.89 3.81
C HIS A 211 7.78 -21.30 3.35
N THR A 212 7.91 -22.30 4.23
CA THR A 212 7.65 -23.74 3.92
C THR A 212 6.25 -24.07 3.36
N GLY A 213 5.28 -23.17 3.52
CA GLY A 213 3.89 -23.37 3.05
C GLY A 213 3.56 -22.62 1.76
N GLY A 214 4.33 -21.59 1.40
CA GLY A 214 3.97 -20.64 0.35
C GLY A 214 4.37 -21.07 -1.05
N HIS A 215 5.44 -21.85 -1.20
CA HIS A 215 5.89 -22.34 -2.52
C HIS A 215 6.06 -23.87 -2.58
N PRO A 216 4.98 -24.67 -2.49
CA PRO A 216 5.10 -26.14 -2.52
C PRO A 216 5.76 -26.65 -3.81
N THR A 217 5.45 -26.05 -4.96
CA THR A 217 6.08 -26.41 -6.24
C THR A 217 7.56 -26.08 -6.25
N ILE A 218 7.97 -24.87 -5.84
CA ILE A 218 9.39 -24.48 -5.81
C ILE A 218 10.15 -25.40 -4.85
N ILE A 219 9.64 -25.65 -3.65
CA ILE A 219 10.28 -26.54 -2.68
C ILE A 219 10.48 -27.93 -3.27
N GLN A 220 9.44 -28.50 -3.88
CA GLN A 220 9.53 -29.82 -4.52
C GLN A 220 10.56 -29.84 -5.65
N ARG A 221 10.50 -28.86 -6.56
CA ARG A 221 11.38 -28.79 -7.73
C ARG A 221 12.83 -28.49 -7.33
N THR A 222 13.04 -27.73 -6.26
CA THR A 222 14.37 -27.47 -5.70
C THR A 222 15.00 -28.75 -5.16
N LYS A 223 14.22 -29.60 -4.49
CA LYS A 223 14.68 -30.94 -4.10
C LYS A 223 15.04 -31.79 -5.31
N GLU A 224 14.18 -31.80 -6.33
CA GLU A 224 14.38 -32.62 -7.55
C GLU A 224 15.61 -32.20 -8.36
N ILE A 225 15.85 -30.88 -8.48
CA ILE A 225 16.90 -30.32 -9.34
C ILE A 225 18.22 -30.12 -8.57
N TYR A 226 18.14 -29.54 -7.38
CA TYR A 226 19.32 -29.11 -6.60
C TYR A 226 19.58 -29.98 -5.37
N GLY A 227 18.71 -30.95 -5.04
CA GLY A 227 18.90 -31.87 -3.93
C GLY A 227 18.69 -31.24 -2.53
N ARG A 228 18.17 -30.01 -2.44
CA ARG A 228 17.93 -29.32 -1.16
C ARG A 228 16.48 -29.49 -0.71
N ASP A 229 16.29 -30.01 0.50
CA ASP A 229 14.98 -30.16 1.12
C ASP A 229 14.51 -28.87 1.82
N ASN A 230 13.19 -28.63 1.81
CA ASN A 230 12.54 -27.51 2.49
C ASN A 230 13.09 -26.12 2.09
N ASP A 231 13.41 -25.93 0.81
CA ASP A 231 13.97 -24.67 0.31
C ASP A 231 13.01 -23.94 -0.63
N TRP A 232 12.47 -22.83 -0.16
CA TRP A 232 11.57 -21.94 -0.91
C TRP A 232 12.31 -20.85 -1.69
N TRP A 233 13.63 -20.76 -1.57
CA TRP A 233 14.49 -19.82 -2.30
C TRP A 233 15.15 -20.44 -3.52
N GLY A 234 14.78 -21.67 -3.90
CA GLY A 234 15.32 -22.31 -5.08
C GLY A 234 15.10 -21.47 -6.34
N GLY A 235 16.05 -21.56 -7.26
CA GLY A 235 16.10 -20.76 -8.48
C GLY A 235 16.75 -19.40 -8.20
N VAL A 236 16.19 -18.61 -7.29
CA VAL A 236 16.74 -17.32 -6.86
C VAL A 236 18.15 -17.50 -6.26
N ARG A 237 18.27 -18.37 -5.25
CA ARG A 237 19.57 -18.68 -4.63
C ARG A 237 20.52 -19.36 -5.60
N ASP A 238 20.00 -20.22 -6.45
CA ASP A 238 20.80 -21.00 -7.41
C ASP A 238 21.37 -20.15 -8.54
N PHE A 239 20.68 -19.08 -8.91
CA PHE A 239 21.18 -18.10 -9.87
C PHE A 239 22.21 -17.20 -9.22
N HIS A 240 21.93 -16.70 -8.00
CA HIS A 240 22.92 -15.97 -7.21
C HIS A 240 24.25 -16.76 -7.05
N ASP A 241 24.16 -18.04 -6.72
CA ASP A 241 25.33 -18.89 -6.45
C ASP A 241 26.05 -19.34 -7.74
N GLY A 242 25.54 -18.98 -8.92
CA GLY A 242 26.19 -19.27 -10.20
C GLY A 242 26.15 -20.75 -10.58
N THR A 243 25.02 -21.43 -10.34
CA THR A 243 24.82 -22.81 -10.80
C THR A 243 24.95 -22.90 -12.32
N HIS A 244 25.25 -24.11 -12.85
CA HIS A 244 25.43 -24.29 -14.29
C HIS A 244 24.18 -23.86 -15.10
N TYR A 245 22.98 -24.01 -14.55
CA TYR A 245 21.75 -23.50 -15.18
C TYR A 245 21.76 -21.99 -15.42
N ALA A 246 22.38 -21.21 -14.52
CA ALA A 246 22.55 -19.78 -14.70
C ALA A 246 23.71 -19.47 -15.66
N THR A 247 24.89 -20.06 -15.43
CA THR A 247 26.12 -19.73 -16.18
C THR A 247 26.13 -20.24 -17.62
N ASP A 248 25.50 -21.39 -17.89
CA ASP A 248 25.47 -21.99 -19.23
C ASP A 248 24.51 -21.24 -20.16
N ASN A 249 23.39 -20.74 -19.62
CA ASN A 249 22.35 -20.06 -20.40
C ASN A 249 22.58 -18.53 -20.48
N TRP A 250 23.15 -17.92 -19.44
CA TRP A 250 23.42 -16.48 -19.37
C TRP A 250 24.86 -16.23 -18.88
N PRO A 251 25.86 -16.54 -19.70
CA PRO A 251 27.26 -16.38 -19.32
C PRO A 251 27.63 -14.92 -19.08
N GLY A 252 28.30 -14.65 -17.96
CA GLY A 252 28.79 -13.31 -17.61
C GLY A 252 27.78 -12.38 -16.96
N GLU A 253 26.55 -12.83 -16.73
CA GLU A 253 25.54 -12.07 -16.00
C GLU A 253 25.89 -11.96 -14.51
N ASP A 254 25.67 -10.79 -13.91
CA ASP A 254 25.80 -10.56 -12.48
C ASP A 254 24.45 -10.75 -11.76
N TRP A 255 24.33 -11.88 -11.07
CA TRP A 255 23.17 -12.30 -10.29
C TRP A 255 23.23 -11.90 -8.81
N SER A 256 24.21 -11.10 -8.40
CA SER A 256 24.37 -10.72 -6.98
C SER A 256 23.19 -9.92 -6.43
N ASN A 257 22.33 -9.39 -7.29
CA ASN A 257 21.08 -8.75 -6.88
C ASN A 257 20.05 -9.72 -6.31
N LEU A 258 20.16 -11.04 -6.54
CA LEU A 258 19.19 -12.03 -6.09
C LEU A 258 19.33 -12.43 -4.60
N LYS A 259 20.22 -11.76 -3.86
CA LYS A 259 20.36 -11.94 -2.41
C LYS A 259 19.77 -10.74 -1.65
N PRO A 260 18.71 -10.93 -0.86
CA PRO A 260 18.18 -9.88 0.01
C PRO A 260 19.26 -9.36 0.97
N SER A 261 19.26 -8.05 1.24
CA SER A 261 20.20 -7.43 2.18
C SER A 261 20.07 -7.99 3.60
N ILE A 262 18.85 -8.38 3.98
CA ILE A 262 18.54 -9.01 5.28
C ILE A 262 18.76 -10.53 5.28
N GLY A 263 19.31 -11.07 4.19
CA GLY A 263 19.54 -12.49 3.96
C GLY A 263 18.28 -13.24 3.54
N TYR A 264 18.45 -14.46 3.05
CA TYR A 264 17.32 -15.35 2.74
C TYR A 264 16.51 -15.63 4.00
N TYR A 265 15.24 -15.27 3.99
CA TYR A 265 14.37 -15.25 5.16
C TYR A 265 13.23 -16.27 5.09
N ASP A 266 12.55 -16.41 6.22
CA ASP A 266 11.23 -17.02 6.37
C ASP A 266 10.25 -15.90 6.73
N ASP A 267 9.33 -15.55 5.84
CA ASP A 267 8.34 -14.50 6.06
C ASP A 267 7.13 -14.96 6.90
N SER A 268 7.11 -16.21 7.39
CA SER A 268 6.21 -16.60 8.48
C SER A 268 6.69 -16.13 9.86
N GLN A 269 7.85 -15.47 9.93
CA GLN A 269 8.43 -14.96 11.17
C GLN A 269 8.15 -13.46 11.34
N PRO A 270 7.54 -13.01 12.45
CA PRO A 270 7.28 -11.59 12.70
C PRO A 270 8.53 -10.71 12.58
N ALA A 271 9.70 -11.21 13.02
CA ALA A 271 10.97 -10.49 12.92
C ALA A 271 11.42 -10.22 11.47
N THR A 272 11.00 -11.03 10.50
CA THR A 272 11.23 -10.77 9.07
C THR A 272 10.37 -9.58 8.62
N LEU A 273 9.08 -9.59 8.97
CA LEU A 273 8.16 -8.51 8.63
C LEU A 273 8.57 -7.20 9.30
N GLU A 274 9.07 -7.23 10.53
CA GLU A 274 9.61 -6.04 11.21
C GLU A 274 10.73 -5.38 10.40
N LYS A 275 11.62 -6.18 9.80
CA LYS A 275 12.68 -5.68 8.92
C LYS A 275 12.09 -5.10 7.63
N HIS A 276 11.18 -5.80 6.96
CA HIS A 276 10.54 -5.30 5.75
C HIS A 276 9.78 -3.98 5.98
N ILE A 277 9.02 -3.89 7.08
CA ILE A 277 8.33 -2.66 7.48
C ILE A 277 9.35 -1.55 7.71
N THR A 278 10.44 -1.83 8.40
CA THR A 278 11.51 -0.84 8.65
C THR A 278 12.11 -0.34 7.34
N GLN A 279 12.53 -1.23 6.44
CA GLN A 279 13.11 -0.85 5.14
C GLN A 279 12.12 -0.06 4.28
N ALA A 280 10.86 -0.50 4.19
CA ALA A 280 9.83 0.16 3.39
C ALA A 280 9.49 1.56 3.90
N THR A 281 9.23 1.67 5.21
CA THR A 281 8.84 2.95 5.84
C THR A 281 9.99 3.93 5.91
N SER A 282 11.24 3.46 5.97
CA SER A 282 12.40 4.36 6.00
C SER A 282 12.57 5.14 4.68
N ALA A 283 12.11 4.57 3.56
CA ALA A 283 12.01 5.24 2.26
C ALA A 283 10.69 6.00 2.04
N GLY A 284 9.76 5.93 3.00
CA GLY A 284 8.45 6.59 2.95
C GLY A 284 7.36 5.84 2.19
N LEU A 285 7.51 4.53 1.96
CA LEU A 285 6.39 3.71 1.48
C LEU A 285 5.29 3.68 2.54
N SER A 286 4.06 3.86 2.08
CA SER A 286 2.88 4.03 2.91
C SER A 286 2.14 2.71 3.18
N PHE A 287 2.25 1.72 2.30
CA PHE A 287 1.50 0.47 2.46
C PHE A 287 2.11 -0.76 1.78
N PHE A 288 1.72 -1.94 2.28
CA PHE A 288 1.82 -3.20 1.55
C PHE A 288 0.46 -3.68 1.03
N ASN A 289 0.42 -4.20 -0.19
CA ASN A 289 -0.73 -4.89 -0.76
C ASN A 289 -0.43 -6.39 -0.81
N PHE A 290 -0.82 -7.13 0.22
CA PHE A 290 -0.56 -8.56 0.33
C PHE A 290 -1.41 -9.33 -0.68
N TYR A 291 -0.76 -10.03 -1.60
CA TYR A 291 -1.45 -10.94 -2.49
C TYR A 291 -1.97 -12.16 -1.73
N TYR A 292 -3.29 -12.32 -1.75
CA TYR A 292 -4.00 -13.35 -1.03
C TYR A 292 -4.49 -14.43 -1.98
N TYR A 293 -4.20 -15.68 -1.62
CA TYR A 293 -4.62 -16.85 -2.36
C TYR A 293 -5.47 -17.79 -1.52
N TRP A 294 -6.34 -18.52 -2.21
CA TRP A 294 -7.20 -19.53 -1.63
C TRP A 294 -7.01 -20.84 -2.38
N ASP A 295 -6.85 -21.95 -1.64
CA ASP A 295 -6.80 -23.29 -2.22
C ASP A 295 -8.22 -23.86 -2.27
N SER A 296 -8.85 -23.87 -3.46
CA SER A 296 -10.23 -24.35 -3.63
C SER A 296 -10.42 -25.85 -3.39
N ARG A 297 -9.34 -26.63 -3.44
CA ARG A 297 -9.37 -28.08 -3.19
C ARG A 297 -9.35 -28.37 -1.70
N LYS A 298 -8.52 -27.65 -0.96
CA LYS A 298 -8.39 -27.79 0.50
C LYS A 298 -9.33 -26.89 1.30
N GLN A 299 -9.91 -25.88 0.63
CA GLN A 299 -10.76 -24.85 1.22
C GLN A 299 -10.10 -24.11 2.38
N ARG A 300 -8.88 -23.59 2.15
CA ARG A 300 -8.08 -22.84 3.14
C ARG A 300 -7.06 -21.91 2.47
N GLN A 301 -6.46 -21.03 3.26
CA GLN A 301 -5.60 -19.91 2.83
C GLN A 301 -4.08 -20.18 2.96
N ASP A 302 -3.65 -21.43 2.79
CA ASP A 302 -2.29 -21.94 3.12
C ASP A 302 -1.07 -21.17 2.57
N LEU A 303 -1.26 -20.35 1.53
CA LEU A 303 -0.14 -19.75 0.79
C LEU A 303 0.31 -18.41 1.35
N THR A 304 -0.62 -17.57 1.82
CA THR A 304 -0.33 -16.20 2.27
C THR A 304 -0.58 -16.02 3.77
N ASP A 305 -1.38 -16.90 4.38
CA ASP A 305 -1.88 -16.73 5.74
C ASP A 305 -0.77 -16.55 6.77
N LYS A 306 0.29 -17.35 6.70
CA LYS A 306 1.41 -17.27 7.65
C LYS A 306 2.14 -15.95 7.60
N ALA A 307 2.39 -15.39 6.41
CA ALA A 307 3.07 -14.11 6.27
C ALA A 307 2.17 -12.95 6.73
N LEU A 308 0.87 -13.02 6.45
CA LEU A 308 -0.12 -12.06 6.98
C LEU A 308 -0.22 -12.13 8.50
N ASP A 309 -0.28 -13.33 9.08
CA ASP A 309 -0.31 -13.53 10.53
C ASP A 309 0.99 -13.01 11.18
N ALA A 310 2.13 -13.22 10.53
CA ALA A 310 3.42 -12.68 10.97
C ALA A 310 3.46 -11.14 10.90
N PHE A 311 2.91 -10.55 9.84
CA PHE A 311 2.78 -9.09 9.70
C PHE A 311 1.91 -8.50 10.81
N LEU A 312 0.78 -9.15 11.14
CA LEU A 312 -0.10 -8.71 12.23
C LEU A 312 0.52 -8.88 13.62
N GLN A 313 1.56 -9.69 13.76
CA GLN A 313 2.32 -9.89 14.98
C GLN A 313 3.60 -9.02 15.06
N ALA A 314 4.00 -8.37 13.96
CA ALA A 314 5.18 -7.51 13.93
C ALA A 314 5.02 -6.31 14.87
N GLY A 315 6.02 -6.05 15.72
CA GLY A 315 5.95 -5.00 16.74
C GLY A 315 5.82 -3.58 16.17
N ASN A 316 6.19 -3.37 14.91
CA ASN A 316 6.11 -2.09 14.20
C ASN A 316 5.01 -2.04 13.13
N LYS A 317 4.06 -3.01 13.09
CA LYS A 317 3.00 -3.10 12.06
C LYS A 317 2.21 -1.80 11.85
N ASP A 318 2.01 -1.00 12.91
CA ASP A 318 1.21 0.24 12.85
C ASP A 318 1.97 1.41 12.20
N SER A 319 3.24 1.22 11.86
CA SER A 319 4.06 2.19 11.12
C SER A 319 3.81 2.15 9.61
N ILE A 320 3.08 1.14 9.11
CA ILE A 320 2.73 1.02 7.70
C ILE A 320 1.26 0.56 7.57
N ASP A 321 0.56 1.05 6.56
CA ASP A 321 -0.76 0.54 6.25
C ASP A 321 -0.64 -0.80 5.49
N PHE A 322 -1.71 -1.59 5.44
CA PHE A 322 -1.78 -2.73 4.54
C PHE A 322 -3.16 -2.91 3.92
N THR A 323 -3.23 -3.61 2.79
CA THR A 323 -4.48 -4.11 2.22
C THR A 323 -4.28 -5.51 1.65
N ILE A 324 -5.38 -6.15 1.31
CA ILE A 324 -5.43 -7.49 0.73
C ILE A 324 -5.75 -7.38 -0.75
N GLY A 325 -4.95 -8.02 -1.60
CA GLY A 325 -5.18 -8.22 -3.02
C GLY A 325 -5.59 -9.66 -3.32
N VAL A 326 -6.89 -9.93 -3.46
CA VAL A 326 -7.40 -11.29 -3.74
C VAL A 326 -7.03 -11.71 -5.16
N CYS A 327 -6.14 -12.70 -5.31
CA CYS A 327 -5.71 -13.23 -6.60
C CYS A 327 -6.44 -14.56 -6.90
N ALA A 328 -7.68 -14.48 -7.42
CA ALA A 328 -8.43 -15.65 -7.83
C ALA A 328 -8.17 -15.96 -9.31
N HIS A 329 -7.23 -16.86 -9.58
CA HIS A 329 -6.91 -17.26 -10.95
C HIS A 329 -7.99 -18.21 -11.53
N PRO A 330 -8.22 -18.24 -12.86
CA PRO A 330 -9.32 -19.00 -13.46
C PRO A 330 -9.07 -20.52 -13.54
N TYR A 331 -8.24 -21.07 -12.65
CA TYR A 331 -7.87 -22.48 -12.61
C TYR A 331 -7.66 -22.98 -11.19
N ALA A 332 -8.02 -24.24 -10.93
CA ALA A 332 -7.83 -24.85 -9.62
C ALA A 332 -6.35 -25.20 -9.36
N PRO A 333 -5.86 -25.06 -8.12
CA PRO A 333 -6.63 -24.74 -6.92
C PRO A 333 -6.84 -23.24 -6.66
N LEU A 334 -6.34 -22.34 -7.50
CA LEU A 334 -6.29 -20.89 -7.21
C LEU A 334 -7.58 -20.12 -7.55
N ASN A 335 -8.60 -20.80 -8.10
CA ASN A 335 -9.92 -20.22 -8.27
C ASN A 335 -10.69 -20.18 -6.94
N ILE A 336 -11.75 -19.39 -6.87
CA ILE A 336 -12.65 -19.35 -5.71
C ILE A 336 -14.07 -19.64 -6.21
N PRO A 337 -14.55 -20.88 -6.09
CA PRO A 337 -15.93 -21.23 -6.44
C PRO A 337 -16.95 -20.45 -5.59
N VAL A 338 -18.13 -20.15 -6.16
CA VAL A 338 -19.21 -19.42 -5.47
C VAL A 338 -19.58 -20.05 -4.12
N ALA A 339 -19.59 -21.39 -4.04
CA ALA A 339 -19.89 -22.13 -2.80
C ALA A 339 -18.89 -21.86 -1.66
N GLN A 340 -17.73 -21.28 -1.96
CA GLN A 340 -16.65 -21.01 -1.01
C GLN A 340 -16.52 -19.51 -0.66
N TYR A 341 -17.35 -18.64 -1.26
CA TYR A 341 -17.31 -17.19 -1.00
C TYR A 341 -17.51 -16.84 0.47
N ASP A 342 -18.41 -17.53 1.18
CA ASP A 342 -18.67 -17.24 2.60
C ASP A 342 -17.45 -17.47 3.48
N ALA A 343 -16.71 -18.56 3.24
CA ALA A 343 -15.50 -18.90 3.96
C ALA A 343 -14.39 -17.86 3.68
N VAL A 344 -14.16 -17.54 2.41
CA VAL A 344 -13.16 -16.54 2.02
C VAL A 344 -13.52 -15.16 2.58
N ALA A 345 -14.77 -14.73 2.45
CA ALA A 345 -15.24 -13.46 2.97
C ALA A 345 -15.10 -13.36 4.51
N THR A 346 -15.27 -14.47 5.22
CA THR A 346 -15.05 -14.55 6.67
C THR A 346 -13.59 -14.30 7.02
N ASN A 347 -12.63 -14.90 6.30
CA ASN A 347 -11.20 -14.65 6.51
C ASN A 347 -10.83 -13.20 6.18
N LEU A 348 -11.27 -12.69 5.03
CA LEU A 348 -10.99 -11.32 4.61
C LEU A 348 -11.52 -10.28 5.60
N ALA A 349 -12.69 -10.53 6.20
CA ALA A 349 -13.25 -9.64 7.20
C ALA A 349 -12.33 -9.47 8.43
N GLN A 350 -11.60 -10.51 8.85
CA GLN A 350 -10.65 -10.42 9.98
C GLN A 350 -9.49 -9.48 9.68
N TYR A 351 -8.94 -9.54 8.46
CA TYR A 351 -7.88 -8.64 8.01
C TYR A 351 -8.37 -7.21 7.82
N LEU A 352 -9.58 -7.03 7.26
CA LEU A 352 -10.17 -5.71 7.02
C LEU A 352 -10.70 -5.03 8.29
N GLN A 353 -10.68 -5.69 9.44
CA GLN A 353 -11.02 -5.07 10.73
C GLN A 353 -9.84 -4.31 11.35
N GLN A 354 -8.60 -4.59 10.96
CA GLN A 354 -7.40 -3.96 11.52
C GLN A 354 -7.38 -2.44 11.33
N ASP A 355 -6.85 -1.70 12.31
CA ASP A 355 -6.88 -0.23 12.27
C ASP A 355 -6.01 0.36 11.15
N ASN A 356 -4.85 -0.25 10.91
CA ASN A 356 -3.91 0.08 9.83
C ASN A 356 -4.30 -0.55 8.47
N THR A 357 -5.53 -1.03 8.28
CA THR A 357 -6.02 -1.33 6.93
C THR A 357 -6.05 -0.03 6.12
N LEU A 358 -5.42 -0.05 4.94
CA LEU A 358 -5.33 1.07 4.00
C LEU A 358 -6.71 1.66 3.72
N ARG A 359 -6.79 2.99 3.74
CA ARG A 359 -8.03 3.73 3.49
C ARG A 359 -7.90 4.65 2.31
N THR A 360 -8.98 4.88 1.59
CA THR A 360 -9.13 5.94 0.58
C THR A 360 -9.06 7.33 1.21
N ASN A 361 -8.99 8.37 0.36
CA ASN A 361 -9.03 9.76 0.82
C ASN A 361 -10.39 10.14 1.44
N ASP A 362 -11.48 9.40 1.21
CA ASP A 362 -12.75 9.57 1.92
C ASP A 362 -12.92 8.65 3.14
N GLY A 363 -11.88 7.89 3.52
CA GLY A 363 -11.80 7.15 4.78
C GLY A 363 -12.29 5.69 4.72
N ARG A 364 -12.80 5.23 3.58
CA ARG A 364 -13.22 3.84 3.37
C ARG A 364 -12.02 2.91 3.29
N LYS A 365 -12.10 1.75 3.95
CA LYS A 365 -11.03 0.74 3.87
C LYS A 365 -11.00 0.12 2.48
N ILE A 366 -9.79 -0.12 1.98
CA ILE A 366 -9.53 -0.65 0.64
C ILE A 366 -9.44 -2.17 0.69
N LEU A 367 -10.14 -2.83 -0.24
CA LEU A 367 -9.93 -4.22 -0.62
C LEU A 367 -9.55 -4.25 -2.10
N ASN A 368 -8.45 -4.91 -2.43
CA ASN A 368 -8.04 -5.11 -3.81
C ASN A 368 -8.44 -6.51 -4.30
N ILE A 369 -8.75 -6.61 -5.58
CA ILE A 369 -8.91 -7.87 -6.32
C ILE A 369 -7.84 -7.87 -7.40
N CYS A 370 -6.81 -8.67 -7.16
CA CYS A 370 -5.65 -8.86 -8.02
C CYS A 370 -6.00 -9.64 -9.28
N ASP A 371 -6.88 -10.65 -9.17
CA ASP A 371 -7.43 -11.38 -10.31
C ASP A 371 -8.87 -11.75 -10.00
N ALA A 372 -9.78 -11.29 -10.86
CA ALA A 372 -11.22 -11.53 -10.73
C ALA A 372 -11.70 -12.71 -11.58
N ARG A 373 -10.87 -13.22 -12.50
CA ARG A 373 -11.29 -14.22 -13.50
C ARG A 373 -11.66 -15.56 -12.87
N GLY A 374 -11.06 -15.89 -11.72
CA GLY A 374 -11.35 -17.08 -10.94
C GLY A 374 -12.36 -16.88 -9.82
N LEU A 375 -12.97 -15.70 -9.69
CA LEU A 375 -14.10 -15.53 -8.77
C LEU A 375 -15.34 -16.13 -9.42
N GLY A 376 -15.64 -17.37 -9.03
CA GLY A 376 -16.69 -18.16 -9.68
C GLY A 376 -16.34 -18.41 -11.15
N ASP A 377 -17.14 -17.88 -12.07
CA ASP A 377 -16.92 -17.88 -13.51
C ASP A 377 -16.31 -16.58 -14.05
N GLY A 378 -15.99 -15.62 -13.17
CA GLY A 378 -15.41 -14.33 -13.52
C GLY A 378 -16.40 -13.33 -14.13
N SER A 379 -17.70 -13.67 -14.20
CA SER A 379 -18.72 -12.74 -14.67
C SER A 379 -18.93 -11.58 -13.68
N ASN A 380 -19.35 -10.42 -14.18
CA ASN A 380 -19.71 -9.27 -13.34
C ASN A 380 -20.67 -9.65 -12.20
N ALA A 381 -21.62 -10.56 -12.46
CA ALA A 381 -22.58 -11.00 -11.46
C ALA A 381 -21.92 -11.77 -10.31
N GLN A 382 -21.03 -12.72 -10.61
CA GLN A 382 -20.37 -13.53 -9.58
C GLN A 382 -19.25 -12.77 -8.85
N VAL A 383 -18.51 -11.90 -9.57
CA VAL A 383 -17.59 -10.95 -8.93
C VAL A 383 -18.34 -10.03 -7.98
N LYS A 384 -19.50 -9.49 -8.39
CA LYS A 384 -20.35 -8.69 -7.51
C LYS A 384 -20.82 -9.48 -6.30
N GLN A 385 -21.26 -10.71 -6.49
CA GLN A 385 -21.70 -11.58 -5.40
C GLN A 385 -20.58 -11.80 -4.36
N PHE A 386 -19.33 -12.01 -4.81
CA PHE A 386 -18.18 -12.10 -3.93
C PHE A 386 -17.97 -10.80 -3.13
N ILE A 387 -17.95 -9.66 -3.81
CA ILE A 387 -17.76 -8.35 -3.19
C ILE A 387 -18.84 -8.07 -2.15
N ASP A 388 -20.10 -8.35 -2.47
CA ASP A 388 -21.23 -8.18 -1.56
C ASP A 388 -21.07 -9.09 -0.32
N ALA A 389 -20.61 -10.33 -0.50
CA ALA A 389 -20.34 -11.23 0.62
C ALA A 389 -19.25 -10.68 1.56
N VAL A 390 -18.17 -10.10 1.02
CA VAL A 390 -17.11 -9.48 1.85
C VAL A 390 -17.61 -8.23 2.57
N ARG A 391 -18.41 -7.37 1.92
CA ARG A 391 -19.05 -6.21 2.57
C ARG A 391 -19.97 -6.64 3.71
N VAL A 392 -20.81 -7.66 3.49
CA VAL A 392 -21.70 -8.20 4.52
C VAL A 392 -20.91 -8.76 5.70
N LYS A 393 -19.87 -9.57 5.45
CA LYS A 393 -19.05 -10.18 6.51
C LYS A 393 -18.23 -9.18 7.31
N SER A 394 -17.66 -8.18 6.63
CA SER A 394 -16.90 -7.11 7.28
C SER A 394 -17.77 -6.13 8.05
N GLY A 395 -19.04 -5.95 7.65
CA GLY A 395 -19.94 -4.94 8.21
C GLY A 395 -19.52 -3.51 7.85
N GLN A 396 -18.76 -3.33 6.77
CA GLN A 396 -18.15 -2.05 6.39
C GLN A 396 -18.48 -1.64 4.96
N ASP A 397 -18.55 -0.32 4.74
CA ASP A 397 -18.55 0.25 3.39
C ASP A 397 -17.12 0.24 2.81
N LEU A 398 -16.75 -0.88 2.20
CA LEU A 398 -15.44 -1.10 1.59
C LEU A 398 -15.33 -0.41 0.23
N TYR A 399 -14.16 0.19 0.00
CA TYR A 399 -13.73 0.63 -1.33
C TYR A 399 -13.00 -0.52 -2.03
N VAL A 400 -13.68 -1.15 -2.99
CA VAL A 400 -13.14 -2.31 -3.70
C VAL A 400 -12.50 -1.88 -5.02
N MET A 401 -11.27 -2.31 -5.26
CA MET A 401 -10.53 -2.03 -6.49
C MET A 401 -10.23 -3.33 -7.23
N ILE A 402 -10.34 -3.34 -8.57
CA ILE A 402 -10.04 -4.53 -9.40
C ILE A 402 -8.86 -4.24 -10.33
N ASN A 403 -7.90 -5.15 -10.39
CA ASN A 403 -6.70 -5.01 -11.19
C ASN A 403 -7.03 -5.16 -12.68
N GLN A 404 -6.59 -4.20 -13.48
CA GLN A 404 -6.85 -4.17 -14.92
C GLN A 404 -6.07 -5.23 -15.71
N ALA A 405 -5.02 -5.84 -15.13
CA ALA A 405 -4.27 -6.90 -15.79
C ALA A 405 -5.13 -8.14 -16.10
N GLY A 406 -6.17 -8.40 -15.30
CA GLY A 406 -7.06 -9.56 -15.44
C GLY A 406 -8.53 -9.20 -15.71
N PHE A 407 -8.88 -7.92 -15.82
CA PHE A 407 -10.27 -7.48 -15.87
C PHE A 407 -10.43 -6.20 -16.69
N ASP A 408 -11.46 -6.11 -17.55
CA ASP A 408 -11.72 -4.89 -18.32
C ASP A 408 -12.02 -3.73 -17.36
N PRO A 409 -11.19 -2.68 -17.29
CA PRO A 409 -11.38 -1.58 -16.35
C PRO A 409 -12.71 -0.83 -16.56
N ARG A 410 -13.37 -0.98 -17.72
CA ARG A 410 -14.70 -0.42 -17.99
C ARG A 410 -15.85 -1.19 -17.32
N GLN A 411 -15.62 -2.43 -16.91
CA GLN A 411 -16.63 -3.31 -16.30
C GLN A 411 -16.62 -3.28 -14.76
N VAL A 412 -15.63 -2.61 -14.15
CA VAL A 412 -15.41 -2.66 -12.69
C VAL A 412 -16.64 -2.24 -11.88
N THR A 413 -17.33 -1.18 -12.31
CA THR A 413 -18.56 -0.73 -11.65
C THR A 413 -19.72 -1.70 -11.87
N ASN A 414 -19.83 -2.33 -13.04
CA ASN A 414 -20.82 -3.37 -13.33
C ASN A 414 -20.61 -4.61 -12.45
N ALA A 415 -19.36 -4.88 -12.06
CA ALA A 415 -18.99 -5.94 -11.12
C ALA A 415 -19.16 -5.54 -9.65
N GLY A 416 -19.70 -4.35 -9.33
CA GLY A 416 -19.97 -3.91 -7.96
C GLY A 416 -18.75 -3.36 -7.19
N ALA A 417 -17.61 -3.22 -7.85
CA ALA A 417 -16.42 -2.55 -7.33
C ALA A 417 -16.43 -1.03 -7.62
N ASN A 418 -15.50 -0.30 -7.03
CA ASN A 418 -15.47 1.16 -7.05
C ASN A 418 -14.53 1.74 -8.12
N SER A 419 -13.36 1.14 -8.33
CA SER A 419 -12.42 1.64 -9.36
C SER A 419 -11.43 0.58 -9.84
N PRO A 420 -10.99 0.67 -11.10
CA PRO A 420 -9.82 -0.09 -11.54
C PRO A 420 -8.53 0.40 -10.87
N TYR A 421 -7.55 -0.49 -10.81
CA TYR A 421 -6.16 -0.16 -10.52
C TYR A 421 -5.24 -1.04 -11.37
N CYS A 422 -3.94 -0.79 -11.34
CA CYS A 422 -2.96 -1.70 -11.96
C CYS A 422 -1.89 -2.14 -10.99
N THR A 423 -1.13 -3.17 -11.37
CA THR A 423 0.12 -3.59 -10.71
C THR A 423 1.19 -3.86 -11.74
N THR A 424 0.87 -4.66 -12.76
CA THR A 424 1.75 -5.04 -13.87
C THR A 424 1.12 -4.67 -15.21
N ASP A 425 1.96 -4.52 -16.24
CA ASP A 425 1.56 -4.32 -17.63
C ASP A 425 1.91 -5.57 -18.45
N GLY A 426 0.95 -6.50 -18.53
CA GLY A 426 1.09 -7.78 -19.24
C GLY A 426 1.56 -7.62 -20.69
N PRO A 427 0.92 -6.78 -21.52
CA PRO A 427 1.40 -6.50 -22.87
C PRO A 427 2.87 -6.10 -22.96
N SER A 428 3.35 -5.26 -22.04
CA SER A 428 4.76 -4.84 -22.02
C SER A 428 5.71 -5.95 -21.56
N ILE A 429 5.27 -6.80 -20.62
CA ILE A 429 5.98 -8.02 -20.21
C ILE A 429 6.14 -8.98 -21.39
N GLU A 430 5.07 -9.22 -22.15
CA GLU A 430 5.12 -10.07 -23.34
C GLU A 430 6.02 -9.47 -24.45
N ALA A 431 6.08 -8.14 -24.53
CA ALA A 431 6.99 -7.45 -25.44
C ALA A 431 8.46 -7.56 -25.02
N ARG A 432 8.76 -7.99 -23.78
CA ARG A 432 10.13 -8.13 -23.24
C ARG A 432 10.97 -6.85 -23.42
N SER A 433 10.34 -5.69 -23.24
CA SER A 433 11.01 -4.40 -23.40
C SER A 433 10.49 -3.36 -22.42
N TYR A 434 11.37 -2.92 -21.53
CA TYR A 434 11.12 -1.84 -20.61
C TYR A 434 10.95 -0.50 -21.33
N ALA A 435 11.63 -0.28 -22.46
CA ALA A 435 11.38 0.91 -23.29
C ALA A 435 9.97 0.93 -23.90
N THR A 436 9.43 -0.23 -24.26
CA THR A 436 8.02 -0.36 -24.69
C THR A 436 7.07 -0.06 -23.54
N TYR A 437 7.33 -0.61 -22.35
CA TYR A 437 6.60 -0.25 -21.14
C TYR A 437 6.56 1.25 -20.92
N LEU A 438 7.71 1.94 -20.92
CA LEU A 438 7.79 3.39 -20.71
C LEU A 438 6.99 4.20 -21.73
N ARG A 439 7.03 3.81 -23.00
CA ARG A 439 6.30 4.48 -24.08
C ARG A 439 4.79 4.35 -23.92
N ASP A 440 4.32 3.18 -23.51
CA ASP A 440 2.91 2.82 -23.52
C ASP A 440 2.24 2.92 -22.13
N GLN A 441 3.01 3.14 -21.06
CA GLN A 441 2.55 3.21 -19.67
C GLN A 441 1.35 4.16 -19.46
N ARG A 442 1.39 5.38 -20.03
CA ARG A 442 0.26 6.32 -19.91
C ARG A 442 -0.95 5.89 -20.73
N LYS A 443 -0.74 5.18 -21.84
CA LYS A 443 -1.85 4.59 -22.60
C LYS A 443 -2.54 3.52 -21.78
N PHE A 444 -1.78 2.73 -21.02
CA PHE A 444 -2.31 1.72 -20.10
C PHE A 444 -3.22 2.35 -19.04
N TYR A 445 -2.84 3.48 -18.44
CA TYR A 445 -3.72 4.22 -17.50
C TYR A 445 -4.99 4.77 -18.16
N ASN A 446 -4.92 5.14 -19.44
CA ASN A 446 -6.04 5.68 -20.20
C ASN A 446 -7.03 4.61 -20.69
N GLN A 447 -6.75 3.32 -20.46
CA GLN A 447 -7.72 2.25 -20.72
C GLN A 447 -8.86 2.25 -19.71
N ALA A 448 -8.60 2.74 -18.49
CA ALA A 448 -9.63 2.97 -17.48
C ALA A 448 -10.51 4.19 -17.82
N PRO A 449 -11.82 4.14 -17.51
CA PRO A 449 -12.74 5.26 -17.75
C PRO A 449 -12.33 6.52 -16.95
N THR A 450 -12.98 7.65 -17.20
CA THR A 450 -12.75 8.94 -16.51
C THR A 450 -13.04 8.93 -14.99
N GLY A 451 -13.36 7.78 -14.42
CA GLY A 451 -13.56 7.56 -12.99
C GLY A 451 -12.26 7.47 -12.17
N PRO A 452 -12.35 7.13 -10.87
CA PRO A 452 -11.18 6.99 -10.02
C PRO A 452 -10.28 5.86 -10.54
N TYR A 453 -8.97 5.97 -10.30
CA TYR A 453 -7.99 4.99 -10.78
C TYR A 453 -6.74 4.95 -9.90
N GLY A 454 -6.30 3.75 -9.52
CA GLY A 454 -5.02 3.53 -8.84
C GLY A 454 -3.88 3.23 -9.84
N ARG A 455 -2.85 4.06 -9.88
CA ARG A 455 -1.71 3.89 -10.81
C ARG A 455 -0.73 2.85 -10.31
N CYS A 456 0.13 2.37 -11.20
CA CYS A 456 1.20 1.45 -10.85
C CYS A 456 2.49 1.70 -11.58
N VAL A 457 3.59 1.25 -11.01
CA VAL A 457 4.90 1.21 -11.66
C VAL A 457 5.52 -0.17 -11.48
N LEU A 458 5.91 -0.78 -12.59
CA LEU A 458 6.79 -1.95 -12.64
C LEU A 458 8.23 -1.51 -12.37
N SER A 459 8.94 -2.14 -11.42
CA SER A 459 10.37 -1.89 -11.21
C SER A 459 11.22 -2.55 -12.28
N ASP A 460 10.98 -3.83 -12.48
CA ASP A 460 11.61 -4.71 -13.46
C ASP A 460 10.71 -5.94 -13.70
N PHE A 461 11.05 -6.76 -14.70
CA PHE A 461 10.49 -8.08 -14.89
C PHE A 461 11.55 -9.02 -15.46
N ASP A 462 11.92 -10.03 -14.68
CA ASP A 462 12.96 -11.01 -14.99
C ASP A 462 12.64 -12.38 -14.38
N GLU A 463 12.09 -13.29 -15.20
CA GLU A 463 11.75 -14.66 -14.80
C GLU A 463 12.92 -15.64 -14.91
N ARG A 464 14.14 -15.18 -15.23
CA ARG A 464 15.28 -16.09 -15.39
C ARG A 464 15.48 -17.03 -14.18
N PRO A 465 15.32 -16.58 -12.92
CA PRO A 465 15.38 -17.47 -11.75
C PRO A 465 14.31 -18.57 -11.68
N ARG A 466 13.26 -18.52 -12.51
CA ARG A 466 12.26 -19.61 -12.61
C ARG A 466 12.76 -20.81 -13.41
N TYR A 467 13.84 -20.66 -14.18
CA TYR A 467 14.48 -21.78 -14.85
C TYR A 467 15.42 -22.54 -13.88
N PRO A 468 15.48 -23.89 -13.90
CA PRO A 468 14.58 -24.83 -14.55
C PRO A 468 13.41 -25.27 -13.63
N ILE A 469 13.20 -24.57 -12.53
CA ILE A 469 12.25 -24.93 -11.47
C ILE A 469 10.81 -24.97 -11.98
N GLU A 470 10.32 -23.87 -12.54
CA GLU A 470 8.94 -23.77 -13.04
C GLU A 470 8.81 -24.30 -14.47
N THR A 471 9.84 -24.13 -15.27
CA THR A 471 9.90 -24.63 -16.65
C THR A 471 11.32 -25.03 -17.00
N THR A 472 11.48 -26.18 -17.65
CA THR A 472 12.76 -26.63 -18.21
C THR A 472 13.02 -26.06 -19.61
N ASP A 473 12.07 -25.32 -20.18
CA ASP A 473 12.15 -24.70 -21.49
C ASP A 473 12.58 -23.24 -21.35
N VAL A 474 13.85 -22.96 -21.64
CA VAL A 474 14.45 -21.63 -21.53
C VAL A 474 13.78 -20.60 -22.46
N SER A 475 13.16 -21.03 -23.56
CA SER A 475 12.51 -20.11 -24.50
C SER A 475 11.25 -19.45 -23.93
N LYS A 476 10.64 -20.08 -22.91
CA LYS A 476 9.46 -19.57 -22.21
C LYS A 476 9.78 -18.53 -21.14
N ILE A 477 11.04 -18.39 -20.77
CA ILE A 477 11.48 -17.41 -19.78
C ILE A 477 11.37 -16.00 -20.39
N ARG A 478 10.69 -15.10 -19.68
CA ARG A 478 10.52 -13.69 -20.07
C ARG A 478 11.36 -12.79 -19.17
N TRP A 479 12.04 -11.82 -19.75
CA TRP A 479 12.72 -10.76 -19.00
C TRP A 479 12.86 -9.51 -19.87
N MET A 480 13.15 -8.36 -19.23
CA MET A 480 13.35 -7.08 -19.92
C MET A 480 14.84 -6.71 -19.95
N PRO A 481 15.59 -7.09 -21.00
CA PRO A 481 17.04 -6.86 -21.05
C PRO A 481 17.43 -5.37 -21.17
N ASP A 482 16.49 -4.50 -21.53
CA ASP A 482 16.68 -3.05 -21.64
C ASP A 482 16.25 -2.28 -20.37
N GLN A 483 15.95 -2.99 -19.27
CA GLN A 483 15.67 -2.34 -17.98
C GLN A 483 16.89 -1.59 -17.45
N SER A 484 16.63 -0.44 -16.81
CA SER A 484 17.66 0.31 -16.09
C SER A 484 17.03 1.16 -15.00
N PHE A 485 17.85 1.62 -14.04
CA PHE A 485 17.44 2.58 -13.02
C PHE A 485 16.94 3.91 -13.60
N ASP A 486 17.51 4.38 -14.71
CA ASP A 486 17.03 5.58 -15.40
C ASP A 486 15.66 5.33 -16.04
N GLY A 487 15.45 4.13 -16.58
CA GLY A 487 14.13 3.67 -16.99
C GLY A 487 13.15 3.68 -15.81
N PHE A 488 13.52 3.15 -14.66
CA PHE A 488 12.68 3.16 -13.46
C PHE A 488 12.32 4.58 -13.00
N ARG A 489 13.30 5.52 -12.99
CA ARG A 489 13.03 6.95 -12.75
C ARG A 489 12.02 7.50 -13.75
N GLN A 490 12.18 7.19 -15.04
CA GLN A 490 11.26 7.65 -16.07
C GLN A 490 9.84 7.08 -15.89
N ALA A 491 9.70 5.83 -15.45
CA ALA A 491 8.39 5.23 -15.16
C ALA A 491 7.67 5.96 -14.01
N LEU A 492 8.40 6.38 -12.98
CA LEU A 492 7.86 7.19 -11.88
C LEU A 492 7.46 8.58 -12.36
N ARG A 493 8.30 9.24 -13.17
CA ARG A 493 7.98 10.55 -13.78
C ARG A 493 6.75 10.52 -14.68
N ASN A 494 6.56 9.44 -15.42
CA ASN A 494 5.34 9.23 -16.22
C ASN A 494 4.10 9.13 -15.32
N ALA A 495 4.18 8.44 -14.19
CA ALA A 495 3.08 8.32 -13.24
C ALA A 495 2.76 9.67 -12.57
N THR A 496 3.76 10.43 -12.13
CA THR A 496 3.54 11.75 -11.52
C THR A 496 3.06 12.79 -12.53
N ALA A 497 3.52 12.73 -13.78
CA ALA A 497 2.98 13.56 -14.87
C ALA A 497 1.51 13.24 -15.16
N ASP A 498 1.11 11.95 -15.10
CA ASP A 498 -0.30 11.58 -15.24
C ASP A 498 -1.15 12.07 -14.07
N MET A 499 -0.65 12.01 -12.83
CA MET A 499 -1.33 12.58 -11.65
C MET A 499 -1.49 14.10 -11.78
N ALA A 500 -0.45 14.81 -12.21
CA ALA A 500 -0.46 16.26 -12.38
C ALA A 500 -1.44 16.72 -13.48
N ALA A 501 -1.64 15.91 -14.53
CA ALA A 501 -2.58 16.17 -15.60
C ALA A 501 -4.01 15.65 -15.29
N SER A 502 -4.21 14.94 -14.19
CA SER A 502 -5.46 14.21 -13.96
C SER A 502 -6.63 15.11 -13.57
N THR A 503 -7.82 14.73 -14.07
CA THR A 503 -9.13 15.25 -13.68
C THR A 503 -10.04 14.17 -13.07
N ARG A 504 -9.49 13.01 -12.70
CA ARG A 504 -10.23 11.89 -12.06
C ARG A 504 -10.73 12.25 -10.64
N PRO A 505 -11.73 11.55 -10.08
CA PRO A 505 -12.07 11.71 -8.66
C PRO A 505 -10.87 11.46 -7.75
N SER A 506 -10.72 12.29 -6.70
CA SER A 506 -9.55 12.30 -5.82
C SER A 506 -9.54 11.16 -4.79
N THR A 507 -10.52 10.24 -4.80
CA THR A 507 -10.66 9.16 -3.82
C THR A 507 -9.40 8.29 -3.70
N VAL A 508 -8.74 7.99 -4.83
CA VAL A 508 -7.49 7.22 -4.91
C VAL A 508 -6.49 7.76 -5.96
N ASP A 509 -6.69 8.98 -6.47
CA ASP A 509 -5.89 9.51 -7.61
C ASP A 509 -4.40 9.75 -7.26
N ASN A 510 -4.04 9.86 -5.98
CA ASN A 510 -2.66 9.99 -5.52
C ASN A 510 -2.04 8.67 -5.01
N TYR A 511 -2.59 7.51 -5.39
CA TYR A 511 -2.10 6.19 -4.98
C TYR A 511 -1.25 5.59 -6.10
N LEU A 512 -0.15 4.97 -5.70
CA LEU A 512 0.78 4.31 -6.59
C LEU A 512 1.14 2.92 -6.07
N TYR A 513 0.85 1.90 -6.87
CA TYR A 513 1.19 0.51 -6.58
C TYR A 513 2.49 0.11 -7.29
N LEU A 514 3.47 -0.35 -6.54
CA LEU A 514 4.72 -0.85 -7.10
C LEU A 514 4.64 -2.35 -7.26
N TYR A 515 5.04 -2.84 -8.42
CA TYR A 515 5.33 -4.26 -8.61
C TYR A 515 6.84 -4.45 -8.58
N ALA A 516 7.38 -4.97 -7.48
CA ALA A 516 6.76 -5.39 -6.21
C ALA A 516 7.77 -5.25 -5.06
N TRP A 517 7.35 -5.53 -3.81
CA TRP A 517 8.27 -5.57 -2.67
C TRP A 517 9.30 -6.68 -2.88
N ASN A 518 8.83 -7.93 -2.94
CA ASN A 518 9.65 -9.13 -2.85
C ASN A 518 9.28 -10.22 -3.88
N GLU A 519 8.89 -9.87 -5.11
CA GLU A 519 8.68 -10.89 -6.17
C GLU A 519 10.02 -11.34 -6.79
N TRP A 520 10.79 -12.09 -6.02
CA TRP A 520 12.15 -12.49 -6.39
C TRP A 520 12.23 -13.38 -7.63
N HIS A 521 11.22 -14.23 -7.86
CA HIS A 521 11.20 -15.14 -9.01
C HIS A 521 10.83 -14.45 -10.33
N GLU A 522 10.22 -13.26 -10.31
CA GLU A 522 9.93 -12.46 -11.52
C GLU A 522 10.75 -11.17 -11.58
N GLY A 523 11.76 -10.99 -10.73
CA GLY A 523 12.65 -9.83 -10.75
C GLY A 523 12.01 -8.49 -10.36
N GLY A 524 10.70 -8.44 -10.15
CA GLY A 524 9.95 -7.27 -9.71
C GLY A 524 10.21 -6.95 -8.24
N VAL A 525 11.47 -6.80 -7.84
CA VAL A 525 11.87 -6.61 -6.44
C VAL A 525 12.36 -5.19 -6.25
N ILE A 526 11.80 -4.48 -5.27
CA ILE A 526 12.34 -3.21 -4.76
C ILE A 526 12.93 -3.34 -3.36
N GLU A 527 12.78 -4.51 -2.73
CA GLU A 527 13.47 -4.87 -1.49
C GLU A 527 15.00 -4.68 -1.67
N PRO A 528 15.69 -4.09 -0.68
CA PRO A 528 17.14 -3.92 -0.75
C PRO A 528 17.88 -5.26 -0.91
N ASN A 529 18.91 -5.24 -1.76
CA ASN A 529 19.66 -6.44 -2.11
C ASN A 529 21.18 -6.22 -2.11
N GLN A 530 21.96 -7.29 -2.23
CA GLN A 530 23.43 -7.21 -2.13
C GLN A 530 24.08 -6.32 -3.21
N ARG A 531 23.59 -6.34 -4.45
CA ARG A 531 24.17 -5.57 -5.56
C ARG A 531 23.74 -4.11 -5.52
N ASP A 532 22.44 -3.89 -5.41
CA ASP A 532 21.80 -2.59 -5.61
C ASP A 532 21.62 -1.82 -4.30
N GLY A 533 21.75 -2.48 -3.15
CA GLY A 533 21.48 -1.90 -1.84
C GLY A 533 20.10 -1.25 -1.82
N CYS A 534 20.06 0.02 -1.44
CA CYS A 534 18.84 0.83 -1.34
C CYS A 534 18.36 1.48 -2.65
N ARG A 535 18.98 1.19 -3.80
CA ARG A 535 18.86 2.02 -5.01
C ARG A 535 17.42 2.25 -5.47
N TYR A 536 16.57 1.22 -5.47
CA TYR A 536 15.15 1.35 -5.82
C TYR A 536 14.40 2.27 -4.85
N LEU A 537 14.64 2.10 -3.55
CA LEU A 537 14.01 2.89 -2.49
C LEU A 537 14.45 4.36 -2.52
N ASP A 538 15.74 4.63 -2.77
CA ASP A 538 16.26 6.00 -2.92
C ASP A 538 15.67 6.70 -4.14
N ILE A 539 15.49 5.96 -5.24
CA ILE A 539 14.82 6.47 -6.45
C ILE A 539 13.37 6.83 -6.14
N LEU A 540 12.63 5.95 -5.47
CA LEU A 540 11.24 6.19 -5.09
C LEU A 540 11.10 7.42 -4.19
N GLN A 541 11.93 7.50 -3.16
CA GLN A 541 11.92 8.62 -2.23
C GLN A 541 12.18 9.95 -2.94
N THR A 542 13.15 9.97 -3.85
CA THR A 542 13.52 11.17 -4.62
C THR A 542 12.47 11.57 -5.64
N GLU A 543 12.08 10.66 -6.54
CA GLU A 543 11.22 10.98 -7.70
C GLU A 543 9.76 11.22 -7.28
N LEU A 544 9.31 10.64 -6.16
CA LEU A 544 7.96 10.84 -5.63
C LEU A 544 7.91 11.83 -4.45
N ALA A 545 9.06 12.33 -3.98
CA ALA A 545 9.19 13.15 -2.78
C ALA A 545 8.54 12.50 -1.54
N LEU A 546 8.76 11.19 -1.35
CA LEU A 546 8.22 10.45 -0.21
C LEU A 546 8.84 10.93 1.10
N GLN A 547 8.06 10.86 2.17
CA GLN A 547 8.49 11.28 3.49
C GLN A 547 9.04 10.08 4.24
N GLY A 548 10.36 10.02 4.41
CA GLY A 548 11.05 8.96 5.13
C GLY A 548 12.41 9.46 5.63
N PRO A 549 12.98 8.88 6.70
CA PRO A 549 14.30 9.23 7.21
C PRO A 549 15.46 8.87 6.25
N GLY A 550 15.20 8.10 5.20
CA GLY A 550 16.20 7.53 4.30
C GLY A 550 16.24 6.01 4.40
N CYS A 551 16.65 5.34 3.32
CA CYS A 551 16.66 3.88 3.27
C CYS A 551 17.58 3.27 4.35
N VAL A 552 17.13 2.16 4.94
CA VAL A 552 17.92 1.27 5.80
C VAL A 552 18.10 -0.02 5.04
N SER A 553 19.36 -0.49 4.87
CA SER A 553 19.69 -1.72 4.16
C SER A 553 19.57 -2.95 5.04
#